data_AF-A0AAD5QZF4-F1
#
_entry.id   AF-A0AAD5QZF4-F1
#
_cell.length_a   1.000
_cell.length_b   1.000
_cell.length_c   1.000
_cell.angle_alpha   90.00
_cell.angle_beta   90.00
_cell.angle_gamma   90.00
#
_symmetry.space_group_name_H-M   'P 1'
#
loop_
_entity.id
_entity.type
_entity.pdbx_description
1 polymer ?
#
loop_
_entity_poly.entity_id
_entity_poly.type
_entity_poly.pdbx_seq_one_letter_code
_entity_poly.pdbx_strand_id
1 'polypeptide(L)'
;MAVLKEASNEAKLLAFRVLLLWQKILREPSGALKEKIDAYAQSIEIERLDVEERLQYFIERANSYLIYYDYDKSAEFIKYALECSNLNIELAGKLGKRTRFQERDIAQLVLNMSSADSLITNDDPDVPTNCALNNDTLLEQICLAEQDDKGGKLSPVQLAIIFAVFRLERKSEHCDELFMEKADAYLEAIIRQRRCWPVQAAALLARCELERSRKRRVERACAQSELISNLMDGVNDRASTDIKWKRCGLVLASGLEPFWSARCVHAETLQSLGCTSEALLVYEKLEMWDCVVDCFKKLGQLEKAEALIHRLISDRPNDSMLVCLLGDITMEVSYYEKAIEMSNDRNARARNSLGNLMLLRNHFESAYGHLRRSLELQPIQLGVWFNAGYCAWKLERYSDAVTCFHRCVS
;
A
#
# COMPACT_ATOMS: atom_id res chain seq x y z
N MET A 1 26.35 -13.33 -11.04
CA MET A 1 25.90 -13.95 -12.32
C MET A 1 26.31 -15.42 -12.49
N ALA A 2 27.51 -15.85 -12.10
CA ALA A 2 27.89 -17.28 -12.15
C ALA A 2 26.96 -18.18 -11.31
N VAL A 3 26.67 -17.78 -10.06
CA VAL A 3 25.73 -18.48 -9.15
C VAL A 3 24.30 -18.59 -9.70
N LEU A 4 23.86 -17.63 -10.53
CA LEU A 4 22.52 -17.63 -11.12
C LEU A 4 22.36 -18.68 -12.24
N LYS A 5 23.44 -19.02 -12.94
CA LYS A 5 23.39 -19.97 -14.07
C LYS A 5 23.34 -21.43 -13.59
N GLU A 6 23.88 -21.71 -12.41
CA GLU A 6 23.97 -23.07 -11.85
C GLU A 6 22.81 -23.43 -10.92
N ALA A 7 21.99 -22.46 -10.51
CA ALA A 7 20.85 -22.68 -9.61
C ALA A 7 19.64 -23.31 -10.33
N SER A 8 18.90 -24.19 -9.63
CA SER A 8 17.63 -24.75 -10.12
C SER A 8 16.56 -23.67 -10.28
N ASN A 9 15.54 -23.93 -11.10
CA ASN A 9 14.45 -22.97 -11.33
C ASN A 9 13.70 -22.61 -10.04
N GLU A 10 13.46 -23.60 -9.18
CA GLU A 10 12.84 -23.43 -7.85
C GLU A 10 13.68 -22.52 -6.94
N ALA A 11 15.00 -22.72 -6.92
CA ALA A 11 15.91 -21.89 -6.12
C ALA A 11 15.90 -20.43 -6.60
N LYS A 12 15.80 -20.20 -7.91
CA LYS A 12 15.68 -18.86 -8.48
C LYS A 12 14.36 -18.19 -8.09
N LEU A 13 13.24 -18.92 -8.17
CA LEU A 13 11.92 -18.43 -7.76
C LEU A 13 11.88 -18.08 -6.26
N LEU A 14 12.45 -18.94 -5.41
CA LEU A 14 12.56 -18.68 -3.97
C LEU A 14 13.42 -17.44 -3.70
N ALA A 15 14.57 -17.30 -4.37
CA ALA A 15 15.43 -16.14 -4.22
C ALA A 15 14.72 -14.83 -4.64
N PHE A 16 13.97 -14.85 -5.74
CA PHE A 16 13.12 -13.72 -6.15
C PHE A 16 12.12 -13.34 -5.04
N ARG A 17 11.40 -14.33 -4.48
CA ARG A 17 10.42 -14.13 -3.41
C ARG A 17 11.05 -13.57 -2.13
N VAL A 18 12.23 -14.06 -1.73
CA VAL A 18 12.97 -13.56 -0.57
C VAL A 18 13.42 -12.11 -0.77
N LEU A 19 13.92 -11.77 -1.97
CA LEU A 19 14.31 -10.40 -2.28
C LEU A 19 13.09 -9.45 -2.26
N LEU A 20 11.95 -9.90 -2.78
CA LEU A 20 10.70 -9.14 -2.75
C LEU A 20 10.22 -8.92 -1.30
N LEU A 21 10.28 -9.96 -0.46
CA LEU A 21 9.96 -9.85 0.96
C LEU A 21 10.90 -8.89 1.68
N TRP A 22 12.20 -8.96 1.40
CA TRP A 22 13.18 -8.03 1.95
C TRP A 22 12.83 -6.59 1.58
N GLN A 23 12.48 -6.34 0.32
CA GLN A 23 12.04 -5.01 -0.11
C GLN A 23 10.78 -4.55 0.64
N LYS A 24 9.81 -5.42 0.89
CA LYS A 24 8.60 -5.08 1.67
C LYS A 24 8.86 -4.76 3.14
N ILE A 25 9.97 -5.25 3.72
CA ILE A 25 10.36 -4.95 5.10
C ILE A 25 10.99 -3.55 5.19
N LEU A 26 11.63 -3.07 4.11
CA LEU A 26 12.22 -1.75 4.09
C LEU A 26 11.14 -0.67 4.05
N ARG A 27 11.40 0.42 4.77
CA ARG A 27 10.54 1.60 4.78
C ARG A 27 10.50 2.30 3.41
N GLU A 28 11.61 2.27 2.69
CA GLU A 28 11.77 2.93 1.39
C GLU A 28 12.25 1.93 0.32
N PRO A 29 11.80 2.11 -0.95
CA PRO A 29 12.23 1.27 -2.07
C PRO A 29 13.72 1.42 -2.36
N SER A 30 14.46 0.31 -2.47
CA SER A 30 15.91 0.32 -2.74
C SER A 30 16.20 0.01 -4.21
N GLY A 31 16.89 0.91 -4.90
CA GLY A 31 17.32 0.70 -6.29
C GLY A 31 18.23 -0.53 -6.45
N ALA A 32 19.13 -0.78 -5.50
CA ALA A 32 20.01 -1.94 -5.53
C ALA A 32 19.24 -3.27 -5.36
N LEU A 33 18.14 -3.26 -4.60
CA LEU A 33 17.24 -4.42 -4.53
C LEU A 33 16.41 -4.58 -5.80
N LYS A 34 15.94 -3.48 -6.41
CA LYS A 34 15.24 -3.51 -7.71
C LYS A 34 16.06 -4.26 -8.76
N GLU A 35 17.33 -3.89 -8.93
CA GLU A 35 18.24 -4.54 -9.89
C GLU A 35 18.41 -6.04 -9.62
N LYS A 36 18.53 -6.43 -8.35
CA LYS A 36 18.64 -7.85 -7.97
C LYS A 36 17.33 -8.60 -8.23
N ILE A 37 16.19 -8.03 -7.85
CA ILE A 37 14.87 -8.62 -8.09
C ILE A 37 14.68 -8.83 -9.59
N ASP A 38 15.00 -7.83 -10.41
CA ASP A 38 14.89 -7.91 -11.87
C ASP A 38 15.82 -8.97 -12.47
N ALA A 39 17.07 -9.05 -12.01
CA ALA A 39 18.02 -10.04 -12.49
C ALA A 39 17.60 -11.49 -12.16
N TYR A 40 17.09 -11.73 -10.93
CA TYR A 40 16.56 -13.05 -10.56
C TYR A 40 15.27 -13.36 -11.32
N ALA A 41 14.35 -12.40 -11.44
CA ALA A 41 13.10 -12.57 -12.16
C ALA A 41 13.31 -12.94 -13.63
N GLN A 42 14.27 -12.32 -14.31
CA GLN A 42 14.63 -12.62 -15.71
C GLN A 42 15.29 -13.99 -15.88
N SER A 43 15.88 -14.55 -14.82
CA SER A 43 16.59 -15.84 -14.88
C SER A 43 15.68 -17.06 -14.72
N ILE A 44 14.42 -16.84 -14.33
CA ILE A 44 13.41 -17.88 -14.10
C ILE A 44 12.84 -18.34 -15.44
N GLU A 45 12.84 -19.64 -15.66
CA GLU A 45 12.25 -20.27 -16.84
C GLU A 45 10.76 -20.51 -16.57
N ILE A 46 9.92 -19.63 -17.11
CA ILE A 46 8.47 -19.56 -16.83
C ILE A 46 7.75 -20.79 -17.39
N GLU A 47 8.25 -21.38 -18.47
CA GLU A 47 7.67 -22.58 -19.10
C GLU A 47 7.80 -23.83 -18.22
N ARG A 48 8.76 -23.85 -17.31
CA ARG A 48 8.98 -24.96 -16.36
C ARG A 48 8.10 -24.88 -15.12
N LEU A 49 7.45 -23.75 -14.87
CA LEU A 49 6.51 -23.59 -13.76
C LEU A 49 5.18 -24.24 -14.10
N ASP A 50 4.52 -24.81 -13.09
CA ASP A 50 3.13 -25.25 -13.24
C ASP A 50 2.20 -24.04 -13.47
N VAL A 51 0.92 -24.31 -13.79
CA VAL A 51 -0.04 -23.25 -14.11
C VAL A 51 -0.27 -22.31 -12.91
N GLU A 52 -0.33 -22.84 -11.70
CA GLU A 52 -0.65 -22.05 -10.51
C GLU A 52 0.56 -21.20 -10.07
N GLU A 53 1.76 -21.77 -10.05
CA GLU A 53 3.03 -21.10 -9.80
C GLU A 53 3.31 -20.02 -10.85
N ARG A 54 2.99 -20.28 -12.12
CA ARG A 54 3.14 -19.30 -13.19
C ARG A 54 2.23 -18.09 -12.96
N LEU A 55 0.96 -18.30 -12.60
CA LEU A 55 0.04 -17.23 -12.27
C LEU A 55 0.52 -16.45 -11.03
N GLN A 56 0.94 -17.15 -9.97
CA GLN A 56 1.51 -16.52 -8.78
C GLN A 56 2.73 -15.66 -9.14
N TYR A 57 3.65 -16.19 -9.95
CA TYR A 57 4.83 -15.47 -10.41
C TYR A 57 4.46 -14.18 -11.16
N PHE A 58 3.51 -14.24 -12.10
CA PHE A 58 3.08 -13.04 -12.83
C PHE A 58 2.51 -11.97 -11.90
N ILE A 59 1.68 -12.36 -10.93
CA ILE A 59 1.11 -11.41 -9.96
C ILE A 59 2.20 -10.85 -9.03
N GLU A 60 3.08 -11.70 -8.51
CA GLU A 60 4.22 -11.28 -7.68
C GLU A 60 5.14 -10.32 -8.43
N ARG A 61 5.35 -10.57 -9.73
CA ARG A 61 6.15 -9.70 -10.60
C ARG A 61 5.47 -8.36 -10.84
N ALA A 62 4.16 -8.35 -11.12
CA ALA A 62 3.38 -7.13 -11.22
C ALA A 62 3.44 -6.32 -9.92
N ASN A 63 3.28 -6.97 -8.76
CA ASN A 63 3.39 -6.37 -7.44
C ASN A 63 4.79 -5.78 -7.19
N SER A 64 5.85 -6.45 -7.67
CA SER A 64 7.23 -5.94 -7.53
C SER A 64 7.42 -4.62 -8.27
N TYR A 65 6.86 -4.47 -9.48
CA TYR A 65 6.95 -3.23 -10.24
C TYR A 65 6.13 -2.09 -9.62
N LEU A 66 4.98 -2.40 -8.98
CA LEU A 66 4.18 -1.39 -8.26
C LEU A 66 4.94 -0.73 -7.11
N ILE A 67 5.86 -1.45 -6.45
CA ILE A 67 6.71 -0.89 -5.39
C ILE A 67 7.62 0.22 -5.94
N TYR A 68 8.02 0.09 -7.20
CA TYR A 68 8.98 0.98 -7.86
C TYR A 68 8.33 1.97 -8.84
N TYR A 69 7.00 2.11 -8.82
CA TYR A 69 6.24 3.01 -9.70
C TYR A 69 6.34 2.68 -11.20
N ASP A 70 6.77 1.47 -11.57
CA ASP A 70 6.87 1.01 -12.97
C ASP A 70 5.49 0.46 -13.43
N TYR A 71 4.51 1.33 -13.69
CA TYR A 71 3.12 0.93 -13.94
C TYR A 71 2.92 0.15 -15.24
N ASP A 72 3.59 0.54 -16.33
CA ASP A 72 3.45 -0.11 -17.64
C ASP A 72 3.86 -1.59 -17.58
N LYS A 73 5.02 -1.86 -16.96
CA LYS A 73 5.51 -3.23 -16.77
C LYS A 73 4.59 -4.02 -15.83
N SER A 74 4.04 -3.38 -14.81
CA SER A 74 3.06 -4.02 -13.94
C SER A 74 1.82 -4.45 -14.73
N ALA A 75 1.30 -3.57 -15.60
CA ALA A 75 0.17 -3.85 -16.47
C ALA A 75 0.42 -5.02 -17.43
N GLU A 76 1.61 -5.10 -18.03
CA GLU A 76 1.99 -6.23 -18.89
C GLU A 76 1.90 -7.58 -18.17
N PHE A 77 2.45 -7.67 -16.96
CA PHE A 77 2.42 -8.91 -16.18
C PHE A 77 1.02 -9.28 -15.69
N ILE A 78 0.17 -8.28 -15.36
CA ILE A 78 -1.24 -8.52 -15.04
C ILE A 78 -1.98 -9.05 -16.27
N LYS A 79 -1.71 -8.51 -17.46
CA LYS A 79 -2.29 -9.01 -18.72
C LYS A 79 -1.92 -10.47 -18.97
N TYR A 80 -0.65 -10.84 -18.79
CA TYR A 80 -0.24 -12.25 -18.90
C TYR A 80 -0.94 -13.16 -17.90
N ALA A 81 -1.19 -12.68 -16.67
CA ALA A 81 -1.96 -13.44 -15.68
C ALA A 81 -3.43 -13.62 -16.08
N LEU A 82 -4.08 -12.58 -16.62
CA LEU A 82 -5.46 -12.65 -17.12
C LEU A 82 -5.60 -13.64 -18.28
N GLU A 83 -4.70 -13.56 -19.26
CA GLU A 83 -4.67 -14.45 -20.42
C GLU A 83 -4.40 -15.91 -19.99
N CYS A 84 -3.41 -16.13 -19.12
CA CYS A 84 -3.06 -17.47 -18.64
C CYS A 84 -4.14 -18.10 -17.73
N SER A 85 -4.97 -17.29 -17.08
CA SER A 85 -6.06 -17.77 -16.20
C SER A 85 -7.42 -17.84 -16.90
N ASN A 86 -7.49 -17.48 -18.19
CA ASN A 86 -8.73 -17.38 -18.97
C ASN A 86 -9.81 -16.55 -18.24
N LEU A 87 -9.39 -15.55 -17.46
CA LEU A 87 -10.25 -14.73 -16.65
C LEU A 87 -10.60 -13.46 -17.42
N ASN A 88 -11.88 -13.31 -17.76
CA ASN A 88 -12.40 -12.07 -18.30
C ASN A 88 -13.11 -11.28 -17.18
N ILE A 89 -12.75 -10.01 -17.08
CA ILE A 89 -13.23 -9.07 -16.07
C ILE A 89 -13.78 -7.85 -16.81
N GLU A 90 -15.04 -7.51 -16.55
CA GLU A 90 -15.68 -6.36 -17.16
C GLU A 90 -16.52 -5.59 -16.13
N LEU A 91 -16.39 -4.27 -16.11
CA LEU A 91 -17.24 -3.40 -15.29
C LEU A 91 -18.55 -3.14 -16.02
N ALA A 92 -19.67 -3.47 -15.40
CA ALA A 92 -21.01 -3.29 -15.95
C ALA A 92 -21.90 -2.47 -15.01
N GLY A 93 -22.80 -1.68 -15.61
CA GLY A 93 -23.86 -1.00 -14.87
C GLY A 93 -25.08 -1.90 -14.68
N LYS A 94 -25.47 -2.18 -13.43
CA LYS A 94 -26.70 -2.91 -13.09
C LYS A 94 -27.61 -2.04 -12.23
N LEU A 95 -28.93 -2.14 -12.42
CA LEU A 95 -29.89 -1.40 -11.61
C LEU A 95 -29.92 -1.95 -10.18
N GLY A 96 -29.87 -1.07 -9.18
CA GLY A 96 -29.98 -1.46 -7.78
C GLY A 96 -30.16 -0.30 -6.81
N LYS A 97 -30.24 -0.64 -5.53
CA LYS A 97 -30.43 0.28 -4.40
C LYS A 97 -29.26 0.24 -3.43
N ARG A 98 -28.90 1.41 -2.90
CA ARG A 98 -27.83 1.55 -1.87
C ARG A 98 -28.38 1.97 -0.51
N THR A 99 -29.61 2.47 -0.44
CA THR A 99 -30.20 2.97 0.81
C THR A 99 -31.53 2.29 1.09
N ARG A 100 -31.87 2.16 2.37
CA ARG A 100 -33.09 1.47 2.84
C ARG A 100 -34.38 2.17 2.38
N PHE A 101 -34.32 3.48 2.18
CA PHE A 101 -35.49 4.32 1.84
C PHE A 101 -35.57 4.68 0.34
N GLN A 102 -34.71 4.09 -0.49
CA GLN A 102 -34.69 4.36 -1.92
C GLN A 102 -35.86 3.65 -2.63
N GLU A 103 -36.71 4.42 -3.30
CA GLU A 103 -37.84 3.87 -4.05
C GLU A 103 -37.44 3.32 -5.43
N ARG A 104 -36.63 4.08 -6.18
CA ARG A 104 -36.23 3.77 -7.56
C ARG A 104 -34.87 3.11 -7.64
N ASP A 105 -34.70 2.13 -8.51
CA ASP A 105 -33.38 1.55 -8.80
C ASP A 105 -32.54 2.52 -9.63
N ILE A 106 -31.27 2.66 -9.27
CA ILE A 106 -30.29 3.51 -9.95
C ILE A 106 -29.16 2.60 -10.44
N ALA A 107 -28.52 2.94 -11.55
CA ALA A 107 -27.35 2.21 -12.05
C ALA A 107 -26.24 2.16 -10.99
N GLN A 108 -25.74 0.96 -10.74
CA GLN A 108 -24.66 0.61 -9.83
C GLN A 108 -23.57 -0.08 -10.62
N LEU A 109 -22.31 0.24 -10.33
CA LEU A 109 -21.19 -0.40 -10.97
C LEU A 109 -20.93 -1.76 -10.32
N VAL A 110 -20.86 -2.82 -11.13
CA VAL A 110 -20.66 -4.20 -10.69
C VAL A 110 -19.59 -4.83 -11.56
N LEU A 111 -18.72 -5.62 -10.95
CA LEU A 111 -17.72 -6.40 -11.67
C LEU A 111 -18.34 -7.72 -12.16
N ASN A 112 -18.45 -7.88 -13.47
CA ASN A 112 -18.76 -9.16 -14.10
C ASN A 112 -17.46 -9.95 -14.27
N MET A 113 -17.48 -11.22 -13.85
CA MET A 113 -16.33 -12.11 -13.91
C MET A 113 -16.77 -13.41 -14.59
N SER A 114 -16.06 -13.80 -15.63
CA SER A 114 -16.25 -15.09 -16.29
C SER A 114 -14.92 -15.80 -16.45
N SER A 115 -14.87 -17.07 -16.04
CA SER A 115 -13.71 -17.93 -16.17
C SER A 115 -14.13 -19.23 -16.87
N ALA A 116 -13.44 -19.60 -17.94
CA ALA A 116 -13.65 -20.89 -18.60
C ALA A 116 -13.22 -22.07 -17.69
N ASP A 117 -12.15 -21.86 -16.92
CA ASP A 117 -11.56 -22.87 -16.03
C ASP A 117 -12.09 -22.70 -14.60
N SER A 118 -13.39 -22.94 -14.42
CA SER A 118 -14.03 -22.88 -13.10
C SER A 118 -13.53 -24.02 -12.19
N LEU A 119 -12.35 -23.87 -11.59
CA LEU A 119 -11.89 -24.73 -10.50
C LEU A 119 -12.69 -24.36 -9.25
N ILE A 120 -13.87 -24.96 -9.11
CA ILE A 120 -14.78 -24.73 -7.97
C ILE A 120 -14.07 -25.22 -6.70
N THR A 121 -13.43 -24.31 -5.97
CA THR A 121 -13.03 -24.56 -4.58
C THR A 121 -14.20 -24.24 -3.65
N ASN A 122 -14.30 -24.91 -2.50
CA ASN A 122 -15.29 -24.56 -1.47
C ASN A 122 -14.87 -23.27 -0.75
N ASP A 123 -15.83 -22.61 -0.10
CA ASP A 123 -15.56 -21.42 0.69
C ASP A 123 -14.60 -21.76 1.83
N ASP A 124 -13.69 -20.83 2.12
CA ASP A 124 -12.70 -21.00 3.17
C ASP A 124 -13.28 -20.42 4.48
N PRO A 125 -13.64 -21.26 5.47
CA PRO A 125 -14.17 -20.76 6.73
C PRO A 125 -13.12 -19.97 7.52
N ASP A 126 -11.83 -20.18 7.24
CA ASP A 126 -10.71 -19.51 7.89
C ASP A 126 -10.30 -18.23 7.15
N VAL A 127 -11.25 -17.30 6.97
CA VAL A 127 -10.96 -15.97 6.43
C VAL A 127 -11.47 -14.88 7.38
N PRO A 128 -10.87 -13.66 7.39
CA PRO A 128 -11.32 -12.58 8.25
C PRO A 128 -12.81 -12.28 8.03
N THR A 129 -13.51 -12.02 9.13
CA THR A 129 -14.94 -11.69 9.06
C THR A 129 -15.13 -10.31 8.43
N ASN A 130 -16.12 -10.20 7.56
CA ASN A 130 -16.56 -8.93 6.99
C ASN A 130 -17.46 -8.21 8.02
N CYS A 131 -16.96 -7.13 8.62
CA CYS A 131 -17.71 -6.33 9.58
C CYS A 131 -18.93 -5.69 8.93
N ALA A 132 -20.09 -5.76 9.60
CA ALA A 132 -21.30 -5.10 9.16
C ALA A 132 -21.15 -3.57 9.24
N LEU A 133 -21.80 -2.86 8.32
CA LEU A 133 -21.88 -1.42 8.27
C LEU A 133 -22.78 -0.85 9.36
N ASN A 134 -23.85 -1.56 9.73
CA ASN A 134 -24.81 -1.21 10.77
C ASN A 134 -25.34 0.23 10.68
N ASN A 135 -25.48 0.76 9.46
CA ASN A 135 -25.96 2.11 9.23
C ASN A 135 -27.49 2.13 9.03
N ASP A 136 -28.17 3.12 9.63
CA ASP A 136 -29.63 3.24 9.54
C ASP A 136 -30.15 3.62 8.16
N THR A 137 -29.29 4.20 7.32
CA THR A 137 -29.68 4.69 5.98
C THR A 137 -29.16 3.81 4.86
N LEU A 138 -27.89 3.39 4.94
CA LEU A 138 -27.24 2.61 3.90
C LEU A 138 -27.56 1.12 4.07
N LEU A 139 -27.62 0.41 2.94
CA LEU A 139 -27.67 -1.04 2.94
C LEU A 139 -26.27 -1.62 3.18
N GLU A 140 -26.23 -2.82 3.77
CA GLU A 140 -24.98 -3.57 3.97
C GLU A 140 -24.27 -3.90 2.65
N GLN A 141 -25.08 -4.30 1.68
CA GLN A 141 -24.68 -4.59 0.31
C GLN A 141 -25.68 -3.93 -0.64
N ILE A 142 -25.19 -3.60 -1.84
CA ILE A 142 -26.03 -3.07 -2.90
C ILE A 142 -27.07 -4.13 -3.26
N CYS A 143 -28.35 -3.77 -3.15
CA CYS A 143 -29.45 -4.66 -3.54
C CYS A 143 -29.71 -4.47 -5.04
N LEU A 144 -29.23 -5.41 -5.85
CA LEU A 144 -29.45 -5.40 -7.30
C LEU A 144 -30.87 -5.86 -7.64
N ALA A 145 -31.51 -5.20 -8.60
CA ALA A 145 -32.85 -5.53 -9.06
C ALA A 145 -32.91 -6.90 -9.74
N GLU A 146 -31.85 -7.27 -10.46
CA GLU A 146 -31.65 -8.59 -11.03
C GLU A 146 -30.68 -9.39 -10.16
N GLN A 147 -31.16 -10.49 -9.57
CA GLN A 147 -30.31 -11.46 -8.90
C GLN A 147 -29.59 -12.32 -9.96
N ASP A 148 -28.59 -11.73 -10.62
CA ASP A 148 -27.62 -12.53 -11.37
C ASP A 148 -26.72 -13.23 -10.35
N ASP A 149 -27.08 -14.45 -9.98
CA ASP A 149 -26.21 -15.38 -9.24
C ASP A 149 -25.06 -15.94 -10.12
N LYS A 150 -24.73 -15.21 -11.20
CA LYS A 150 -23.79 -15.59 -12.27
C LYS A 150 -22.35 -15.13 -12.04
N GLY A 151 -22.01 -14.67 -10.83
CA GLY A 151 -20.61 -14.53 -10.45
C GLY A 151 -20.03 -15.92 -10.25
N GLY A 152 -19.43 -16.51 -11.28
CA GLY A 152 -18.80 -17.83 -11.18
C GLY A 152 -17.83 -17.88 -10.00
N LYS A 153 -17.82 -18.99 -9.24
CA LYS A 153 -16.89 -19.19 -8.13
C LYS A 153 -15.46 -19.20 -8.68
N LEU A 154 -14.64 -18.24 -8.28
CA LEU A 154 -13.26 -18.09 -8.74
C LEU A 154 -12.27 -18.79 -7.81
N SER A 155 -11.11 -19.14 -8.34
CA SER A 155 -10.02 -19.65 -7.52
C SER A 155 -9.35 -18.53 -6.69
N PRO A 156 -8.67 -18.86 -5.58
CA PRO A 156 -7.86 -17.89 -4.82
C PRO A 156 -6.89 -17.07 -5.67
N VAL A 157 -6.24 -17.70 -6.65
CA VAL A 157 -5.27 -17.04 -7.53
C VAL A 157 -5.98 -16.08 -8.48
N GLN A 158 -7.14 -16.45 -9.03
CA GLN A 158 -7.95 -15.54 -9.85
C GLN A 158 -8.40 -14.30 -9.06
N LEU A 159 -8.80 -14.47 -7.79
CA LEU A 159 -9.12 -13.34 -6.93
C LEU A 159 -7.89 -12.44 -6.66
N ALA A 160 -6.71 -13.03 -6.52
CA ALA A 160 -5.47 -12.27 -6.41
C ALA A 160 -5.15 -11.49 -7.71
N ILE A 161 -5.48 -12.02 -8.89
CA ILE A 161 -5.35 -11.29 -10.17
C ILE A 161 -6.28 -10.07 -10.20
N ILE A 162 -7.56 -10.25 -9.84
CA ILE A 162 -8.52 -9.14 -9.75
C ILE A 162 -8.01 -8.08 -8.77
N PHE A 163 -7.50 -8.51 -7.62
CA PHE A 163 -6.93 -7.59 -6.64
C PHE A 163 -5.71 -6.85 -7.20
N ALA A 164 -4.85 -7.52 -7.97
CA ALA A 164 -3.70 -6.89 -8.62
C ALA A 164 -4.13 -5.82 -9.66
N VAL A 165 -5.18 -6.08 -10.44
CA VAL A 165 -5.80 -5.07 -11.34
C VAL A 165 -6.24 -3.84 -10.55
N PHE A 166 -7.00 -4.05 -9.47
CA PHE A 166 -7.41 -2.96 -8.57
C PHE A 166 -6.21 -2.18 -8.00
N ARG A 167 -5.16 -2.87 -7.56
CA ARG A 167 -3.95 -2.23 -7.02
C ARG A 167 -3.23 -1.37 -8.05
N LEU A 168 -3.15 -1.84 -9.30
CA LEU A 168 -2.57 -1.09 -10.40
C LEU A 168 -3.40 0.18 -10.66
N GLU A 169 -4.71 0.04 -10.90
CA GLU A 169 -5.59 1.18 -11.17
C GLU A 169 -5.55 2.19 -10.01
N ARG A 170 -5.52 1.72 -8.75
CA ARG A 170 -5.41 2.60 -7.59
C ARG A 170 -4.12 3.42 -7.54
N LYS A 171 -3.03 2.89 -8.11
CA LYS A 171 -1.72 3.55 -8.11
C LYS A 171 -1.52 4.43 -9.35
N SER A 172 -2.14 4.09 -10.48
CA SER A 172 -1.98 4.80 -11.75
C SER A 172 -3.08 5.83 -12.03
N GLU A 173 -4.33 5.58 -11.64
CA GLU A 173 -5.46 6.47 -11.88
C GLU A 173 -5.56 7.58 -10.82
N HIS A 174 -6.23 8.68 -11.19
CA HIS A 174 -6.58 9.74 -10.25
C HIS A 174 -7.71 9.29 -9.32
N CYS A 175 -7.62 9.64 -8.04
CA CYS A 175 -8.62 9.28 -7.04
C CYS A 175 -9.83 10.23 -7.11
N ASP A 176 -10.71 10.00 -8.08
CA ASP A 176 -11.99 10.70 -8.23
C ASP A 176 -13.18 9.83 -7.74
N GLU A 177 -14.39 10.41 -7.75
CA GLU A 177 -15.59 9.70 -7.29
C GLU A 177 -15.90 8.45 -8.14
N LEU A 178 -15.63 8.52 -9.45
CA LEU A 178 -15.82 7.40 -10.37
C LEU A 178 -14.87 6.24 -10.03
N PHE A 179 -13.59 6.53 -9.84
CA PHE A 179 -12.59 5.56 -9.42
C PHE A 179 -13.01 4.90 -8.11
N MET A 180 -13.52 5.67 -7.15
CA MET A 180 -13.96 5.12 -5.88
C MET A 180 -15.13 4.13 -6.03
N GLU A 181 -16.03 4.34 -7.00
CA GLU A 181 -17.09 3.38 -7.33
C GLU A 181 -16.55 2.13 -8.07
N LYS A 182 -15.56 2.30 -8.97
CA LYS A 182 -14.84 1.16 -9.57
C LYS A 182 -14.15 0.31 -8.50
N ALA A 183 -13.45 0.96 -7.58
CA ALA A 183 -12.73 0.34 -6.48
C ALA A 183 -13.67 -0.47 -5.57
N ASP A 184 -14.82 0.11 -5.20
CA ASP A 184 -15.85 -0.60 -4.43
C ASP A 184 -16.35 -1.86 -5.18
N ALA A 185 -16.54 -1.80 -6.51
CA ALA A 185 -16.97 -2.93 -7.32
C ALA A 185 -15.95 -4.08 -7.34
N TYR A 186 -14.65 -3.76 -7.49
CA TYR A 186 -13.58 -4.76 -7.42
C TYR A 186 -13.50 -5.43 -6.05
N LEU A 187 -13.50 -4.64 -4.98
CA LEU A 187 -13.32 -5.14 -3.63
C LEU A 187 -14.53 -5.97 -3.17
N GLU A 188 -15.76 -5.56 -3.48
CA GLU A 188 -16.96 -6.32 -3.13
C GLU A 188 -17.00 -7.68 -3.86
N ALA A 189 -16.58 -7.72 -5.12
CA ALA A 189 -16.50 -8.95 -5.90
C ALA A 189 -15.52 -9.98 -5.29
N ILE A 190 -14.42 -9.51 -4.68
CA ILE A 190 -13.45 -10.35 -3.97
C ILE A 190 -13.99 -10.76 -2.60
N ILE A 191 -14.42 -9.78 -1.79
CA ILE A 191 -14.82 -9.97 -0.39
C ILE A 191 -16.01 -10.92 -0.27
N ARG A 192 -16.95 -10.88 -1.22
CA ARG A 192 -18.14 -11.75 -1.25
C ARG A 192 -17.79 -13.23 -1.39
N GLN A 193 -16.69 -13.58 -2.06
CA GLN A 193 -16.33 -14.98 -2.32
C GLN A 193 -15.69 -15.68 -1.12
N ARG A 194 -15.15 -14.91 -0.15
CA ARG A 194 -14.59 -15.44 1.12
C ARG A 194 -13.61 -16.60 0.90
N ARG A 195 -12.56 -16.35 0.12
CA ARG A 195 -11.53 -17.36 -0.20
C ARG A 195 -10.15 -16.82 0.11
N CYS A 196 -9.32 -17.69 0.67
CA CYS A 196 -7.90 -17.44 0.91
C CYS A 196 -7.65 -16.25 1.84
N TRP A 197 -7.15 -16.55 3.03
CA TRP A 197 -6.98 -15.56 4.08
C TRP A 197 -6.19 -14.31 3.63
N PRO A 198 -5.03 -14.39 2.92
CA PRO A 198 -4.29 -13.19 2.51
C PRO A 198 -5.02 -12.30 1.50
N VAL A 199 -5.71 -12.90 0.51
CA VAL A 199 -6.47 -12.13 -0.48
C VAL A 199 -7.63 -11.42 0.19
N GLN A 200 -8.36 -12.13 1.06
CA GLN A 200 -9.45 -11.53 1.83
C GLN A 200 -8.96 -10.40 2.75
N ALA A 201 -7.86 -10.62 3.49
CA ALA A 201 -7.28 -9.62 4.37
C ALA A 201 -6.81 -8.37 3.61
N ALA A 202 -6.13 -8.56 2.47
CA ALA A 202 -5.65 -7.47 1.63
C ALA A 202 -6.82 -6.64 1.05
N ALA A 203 -7.86 -7.31 0.55
CA ALA A 203 -9.05 -6.64 0.02
C ALA A 203 -9.82 -5.86 1.11
N LEU A 204 -9.99 -6.44 2.29
CA LEU A 204 -10.66 -5.76 3.40
C LEU A 204 -9.86 -4.55 3.90
N LEU A 205 -8.53 -4.66 4.04
CA LEU A 205 -7.68 -3.53 4.40
C LEU A 205 -7.72 -2.42 3.34
N ALA A 206 -7.65 -2.78 2.05
CA ALA A 206 -7.80 -1.82 0.98
C ALA A 206 -9.16 -1.10 1.02
N ARG A 207 -10.25 -1.80 1.35
CA ARG A 207 -11.56 -1.18 1.56
C ARG A 207 -11.54 -0.22 2.74
N CYS A 208 -10.91 -0.58 3.86
CA CYS A 208 -10.76 0.32 5.01
C CYS A 208 -10.05 1.63 4.62
N GLU A 209 -8.99 1.55 3.81
CA GLU A 209 -8.26 2.74 3.35
C GLU A 209 -9.10 3.66 2.46
N LEU A 210 -10.02 3.11 1.66
CA LEU A 210 -10.97 3.90 0.85
C LEU A 210 -12.09 4.51 1.71
N GLU A 211 -12.53 3.78 2.74
CA GLU A 211 -13.67 4.15 3.57
C GLU A 211 -13.32 5.07 4.73
N ARG A 212 -12.04 5.17 5.11
CA ARG A 212 -11.60 6.04 6.23
C ARG A 212 -11.96 7.52 6.04
N SER A 213 -12.07 7.99 4.80
CA SER A 213 -12.46 9.37 4.47
C SER A 213 -13.98 9.55 4.36
N ARG A 214 -14.76 8.46 4.38
CA ARG A 214 -16.21 8.46 4.18
C ARG A 214 -16.93 8.41 5.52
N LYS A 215 -17.57 9.53 5.90
CA LYS A 215 -18.25 9.71 7.21
C LYS A 215 -19.22 8.59 7.59
N ARG A 216 -19.95 7.99 6.63
CA ARG A 216 -20.94 6.92 6.92
C ARG A 216 -20.34 5.52 6.98
N ARG A 217 -19.07 5.34 6.61
CA ARG A 217 -18.41 4.02 6.52
C ARG A 217 -17.11 3.93 7.33
N VAL A 218 -16.59 5.06 7.83
CA VAL A 218 -15.36 5.13 8.63
C VAL A 218 -15.42 4.29 9.90
N GLU A 219 -16.58 4.17 10.56
CA GLU A 219 -16.75 3.32 11.75
C GLU A 219 -16.55 1.83 11.42
N ARG A 220 -17.14 1.36 10.30
CA ARG A 220 -16.90 0.01 9.78
C ARG A 220 -15.42 -0.19 9.44
N ALA A 221 -14.80 0.78 8.77
CA ALA A 221 -13.38 0.72 8.43
C ALA A 221 -12.51 0.59 9.69
N CYS A 222 -12.87 1.30 10.77
CA CYS A 222 -12.16 1.23 12.04
C CYS A 222 -12.27 -0.17 12.67
N ALA A 223 -13.49 -0.70 12.81
CA ALA A 223 -13.72 -2.04 13.36
C ALA A 223 -13.06 -3.14 12.51
N GLN A 224 -13.14 -3.01 11.18
CA GLN A 224 -12.56 -3.99 10.25
C GLN A 224 -11.03 -3.99 10.27
N SER A 225 -10.40 -2.82 10.30
CA SER A 225 -8.94 -2.69 10.38
C SER A 225 -8.40 -3.17 11.73
N GLU A 226 -9.12 -2.90 12.83
CA GLU A 226 -8.80 -3.43 14.16
C GLU A 226 -8.84 -4.95 14.17
N LEU A 227 -9.93 -5.55 13.65
CA LEU A 227 -10.10 -6.99 13.56
C LEU A 227 -8.95 -7.66 12.82
N ILE A 228 -8.58 -7.14 11.64
CA ILE A 228 -7.51 -7.71 10.82
C ILE A 228 -6.16 -7.55 11.52
N SER A 229 -5.89 -6.38 12.12
CA SER A 229 -4.68 -6.16 12.90
C SER A 229 -4.55 -7.17 14.04
N ASN A 230 -5.62 -7.38 14.81
CA ASN A 230 -5.62 -8.34 15.91
C ASN A 230 -5.40 -9.77 15.41
N LEU A 231 -6.04 -10.18 14.31
CA LEU A 231 -5.84 -11.51 13.72
C LEU A 231 -4.39 -11.71 13.23
N MET A 232 -3.77 -10.69 12.63
CA MET A 232 -2.36 -10.75 12.22
C MET A 232 -1.41 -10.86 13.40
N ASP A 233 -1.74 -10.23 14.52
CA ASP A 233 -1.00 -10.32 15.78
C ASP A 233 -1.25 -11.64 16.53
N GLY A 234 -2.13 -12.50 16.02
CA GLY A 234 -2.57 -13.73 16.68
C GLY A 234 -3.50 -13.51 17.87
N VAL A 235 -3.97 -12.28 18.08
CA VAL A 235 -4.92 -11.90 19.12
C VAL A 235 -6.31 -12.40 18.72
N ASN A 236 -6.96 -13.15 19.62
CA ASN A 236 -8.26 -13.78 19.39
C ASN A 236 -8.32 -14.77 18.21
N ASP A 237 -7.16 -15.21 17.70
CA ASP A 237 -7.08 -16.17 16.59
C ASP A 237 -7.02 -17.62 17.10
N ARG A 238 -8.20 -18.26 17.14
CA ARG A 238 -8.41 -19.63 17.64
C ARG A 238 -8.04 -20.74 16.64
N ALA A 239 -7.56 -20.39 15.44
CA ALA A 239 -7.15 -21.39 14.45
C ALA A 239 -5.96 -22.23 14.95
N SER A 240 -5.87 -23.48 14.50
CA SER A 240 -4.71 -24.34 14.78
C SER A 240 -3.48 -23.89 13.98
N THR A 241 -2.29 -24.31 14.40
CA THR A 241 -1.03 -24.01 13.71
C THR A 241 -1.04 -24.45 12.25
N ASP A 242 -1.63 -25.62 11.94
CA ASP A 242 -1.73 -26.15 10.58
C ASP A 242 -2.57 -25.26 9.67
N ILE A 243 -3.65 -24.68 10.21
CA ILE A 243 -4.50 -23.73 9.49
C ILE A 243 -3.74 -22.42 9.25
N LYS A 244 -3.06 -21.91 10.28
CA LYS A 244 -2.23 -20.69 10.16
C LYS A 244 -1.11 -20.85 9.12
N TRP A 245 -0.52 -22.04 9.01
CA TRP A 245 0.48 -22.34 7.97
C TRP A 245 -0.10 -22.21 6.55
N LYS A 246 -1.34 -22.66 6.33
CA LYS A 246 -2.01 -22.52 5.03
C LYS A 246 -2.26 -21.06 4.64
N ARG A 247 -2.40 -20.15 5.62
CA ARG A 247 -2.51 -18.71 5.37
C ARG A 247 -1.25 -18.10 4.75
N CYS A 248 -0.11 -18.78 4.78
CA CYS A 248 1.10 -18.32 4.09
C CYS A 248 1.02 -18.44 2.56
N GLY A 249 0.07 -19.24 2.05
CA GLY A 249 -0.16 -19.37 0.61
C GLY A 249 -0.61 -18.05 0.00
N LEU A 250 -0.04 -17.67 -1.15
CA LEU A 250 -0.38 -16.44 -1.87
C LEU A 250 -0.10 -15.13 -1.13
N VAL A 251 0.65 -15.09 -0.03
CA VAL A 251 0.92 -13.81 0.70
C VAL A 251 1.58 -12.77 -0.21
N LEU A 252 2.54 -13.16 -1.05
CA LEU A 252 3.19 -12.23 -1.97
C LEU A 252 2.29 -11.88 -3.18
N ALA A 253 1.60 -12.87 -3.74
CA ALA A 253 0.69 -12.68 -4.88
C ALA A 253 -0.54 -11.82 -4.51
N SER A 254 -1.16 -12.06 -3.36
CA SER A 254 -2.28 -11.27 -2.83
C SER A 254 -1.96 -9.80 -2.59
N GLY A 255 -0.69 -9.41 -2.62
CA GLY A 255 -0.29 -8.03 -2.34
C GLY A 255 -0.51 -7.63 -0.88
N LEU A 256 -0.73 -8.59 0.02
CA LEU A 256 -0.83 -8.34 1.45
C LEU A 256 0.46 -7.72 1.96
N GLU A 257 0.31 -6.65 2.74
CA GLU A 257 1.43 -5.94 3.36
C GLU A 257 1.68 -6.48 4.78
N PRO A 258 2.88 -6.26 5.35
CA PRO A 258 3.23 -6.76 6.68
C PRO A 258 2.28 -6.26 7.78
N PHE A 259 2.25 -6.97 8.91
CA PHE A 259 1.27 -6.72 9.99
C PHE A 259 1.26 -5.28 10.51
N TRP A 260 2.41 -4.60 10.55
CA TRP A 260 2.48 -3.20 10.97
C TRP A 260 1.74 -2.27 10.00
N SER A 261 1.65 -2.61 8.72
CA SER A 261 0.87 -1.85 7.74
C SER A 261 -0.63 -1.91 8.07
N ALA A 262 -1.14 -3.06 8.52
CA ALA A 262 -2.53 -3.17 8.96
C ALA A 262 -2.82 -2.30 10.20
N ARG A 263 -1.87 -2.25 11.15
CA ARG A 263 -1.92 -1.35 12.31
C ARG A 263 -1.88 0.13 11.88
N CYS A 264 -1.08 0.48 10.87
CA CYS A 264 -1.07 1.83 10.30
C CYS A 264 -2.44 2.19 9.72
N VAL A 265 -3.05 1.31 8.92
CA VAL A 265 -4.41 1.54 8.37
C VAL A 265 -5.42 1.77 9.50
N HIS A 266 -5.34 1.00 10.58
CA HIS A 266 -6.18 1.19 11.75
C HIS A 266 -5.94 2.56 12.42
N ALA A 267 -4.68 2.90 12.69
CA ALA A 267 -4.30 4.18 13.30
C ALA A 267 -4.71 5.39 12.42
N GLU A 268 -4.55 5.31 11.11
CA GLU A 268 -4.98 6.36 10.17
C GLU A 268 -6.52 6.50 10.14
N THR A 269 -7.24 5.38 10.31
CA THR A 269 -8.71 5.39 10.42
C THR A 269 -9.17 6.00 11.74
N LEU A 270 -8.49 5.67 12.86
CA LEU A 270 -8.71 6.32 14.16
C LEU A 270 -8.49 7.84 14.09
N GLN A 271 -7.41 8.28 13.43
CA GLN A 271 -7.19 9.72 13.20
C GLN A 271 -8.34 10.35 12.40
N SER A 272 -8.87 9.65 11.39
CA SER A 272 -9.98 10.13 10.57
C SER A 272 -11.29 10.25 11.36
N LEU A 273 -11.47 9.42 12.41
CA LEU A 273 -12.56 9.52 13.39
C LEU A 273 -12.35 10.64 14.41
N GLY A 274 -11.15 11.21 14.50
CA GLY A 274 -10.78 12.17 15.55
C GLY A 274 -10.19 11.53 16.81
N CYS A 275 -10.11 10.20 16.89
CA CYS A 275 -9.48 9.43 17.97
C CYS A 275 -7.94 9.43 17.86
N THR A 276 -7.36 10.64 17.87
CA THR A 276 -5.91 10.82 17.62
C THR A 276 -5.06 10.30 18.79
N SER A 277 -5.59 10.29 20.01
CA SER A 277 -4.94 9.72 21.20
C SER A 277 -4.72 8.21 21.10
N GLU A 278 -5.70 7.49 20.57
CA GLU A 278 -5.65 6.04 20.38
C GLU A 278 -4.70 5.69 19.24
N ALA A 279 -4.75 6.47 18.15
CA ALA A 279 -3.81 6.34 17.05
C ALA A 279 -2.36 6.55 17.50
N LEU A 280 -2.11 7.55 18.36
CA LEU A 280 -0.80 7.82 18.96
C LEU A 280 -0.25 6.57 19.68
N LEU A 281 -1.05 5.91 20.51
CA LEU A 281 -0.62 4.69 21.22
C LEU A 281 -0.26 3.54 20.26
N VAL A 282 -0.97 3.42 19.14
CA VAL A 282 -0.65 2.41 18.11
C VAL A 282 0.70 2.74 17.46
N TYR A 283 0.95 4.00 17.08
CA TYR A 283 2.21 4.41 16.47
C TYR A 283 3.39 4.33 17.45
N GLU A 284 3.20 4.65 18.72
CA GLU A 284 4.22 4.49 19.77
C GLU A 284 4.63 3.02 19.92
N LYS A 285 3.67 2.09 19.93
CA LYS A 285 3.96 0.64 19.96
C LYS A 285 4.72 0.14 18.73
N LEU A 286 4.57 0.82 17.59
CA LEU A 286 5.28 0.52 16.36
C LEU A 286 6.63 1.25 16.24
N GLU A 287 6.99 2.09 17.22
CA GLU A 287 8.14 3.01 17.13
C GLU A 287 8.12 3.88 15.86
N MET A 288 6.93 4.22 15.35
CA MET A 288 6.77 5.07 14.17
C MET A 288 6.77 6.55 14.58
N TRP A 289 7.96 7.02 14.98
CA TRP A 289 8.13 8.33 15.63
C TRP A 289 7.65 9.52 14.79
N ASP A 290 7.71 9.44 13.46
CA ASP A 290 7.18 10.50 12.59
C ASP A 290 5.65 10.63 12.73
N CYS A 291 4.94 9.50 12.72
CA CYS A 291 3.49 9.47 12.91
C CYS A 291 3.10 9.88 14.33
N VAL A 292 3.92 9.53 15.32
CA VAL A 292 3.77 9.96 16.73
C VAL A 292 3.87 11.49 16.82
N VAL A 293 4.89 12.10 16.21
CA VAL A 293 5.06 13.55 16.16
C VAL A 293 3.88 14.22 15.46
N ASP A 294 3.40 13.66 14.34
CA ASP A 294 2.22 14.18 13.65
C ASP A 294 0.94 14.10 14.51
N CYS A 295 0.78 13.04 15.31
CA CYS A 295 -0.30 12.94 16.28
C CYS A 295 -0.20 14.04 17.35
N PHE A 296 0.98 14.26 17.94
CA PHE A 296 1.18 15.32 18.92
C PHE A 296 0.93 16.72 18.34
N LYS A 297 1.35 16.97 17.09
CA LYS A 297 1.03 18.21 16.35
C LYS A 297 -0.48 18.42 16.23
N LYS A 298 -1.22 17.38 15.79
CA LYS A 298 -2.69 17.42 15.70
C LYS A 298 -3.38 17.63 17.05
N LEU A 299 -2.79 17.11 18.13
CA LEU A 299 -3.28 17.29 19.50
C LEU A 299 -2.85 18.63 20.14
N GLY A 300 -1.99 19.41 19.49
CA GLY A 300 -1.43 20.64 20.03
C GLY A 300 -0.46 20.44 21.21
N GLN A 301 0.16 19.26 21.33
CA GLN A 301 1.03 18.88 22.45
C GLN A 301 2.50 18.78 22.00
N LEU A 302 3.05 19.87 21.44
CA LEU A 302 4.40 19.88 20.87
C LEU A 302 5.49 19.68 21.93
N GLU A 303 5.28 20.18 23.14
CA GLU A 303 6.23 20.05 24.26
C GLU A 303 6.42 18.59 24.66
N LYS A 304 5.35 17.79 24.59
CA LYS A 304 5.42 16.34 24.85
C LYS A 304 6.15 15.61 23.73
N ALA A 305 5.92 16.00 22.48
CA ALA A 305 6.65 15.46 21.34
C ALA A 305 8.16 15.72 21.50
N GLU A 306 8.53 16.96 21.80
CA GLU A 306 9.94 17.34 21.98
C GLU A 306 10.59 16.58 23.14
N ALA A 307 9.91 16.53 24.30
CA ALA A 307 10.40 15.79 25.47
C ALA A 307 10.57 14.29 25.19
N LEU A 308 9.67 13.68 24.41
CA LEU A 308 9.77 12.30 23.97
C LEU A 308 11.00 12.09 23.08
N ILE A 309 11.18 12.95 22.06
CA ILE A 309 12.33 12.82 21.15
C ILE A 309 13.65 13.06 21.88
N HIS A 310 13.74 14.02 22.81
CA HIS A 310 14.94 14.20 23.65
C HIS A 310 15.26 12.97 24.49
N ARG A 311 14.24 12.29 25.04
CA ARG A 311 14.44 11.01 25.74
C ARG A 311 15.00 9.94 24.80
N LEU A 312 14.41 9.79 23.61
CA LEU A 312 14.87 8.82 22.63
C LEU A 312 16.30 9.11 22.15
N ILE A 313 16.68 10.38 21.99
CA ILE A 313 18.05 10.79 21.67
C ILE A 313 19.01 10.43 22.81
N SER A 314 18.58 10.55 24.06
CA SER A 314 19.41 10.15 25.21
C SER A 314 19.72 8.65 25.18
N ASP A 315 18.75 7.82 24.76
CA ASP A 315 18.93 6.37 24.63
C ASP A 315 19.70 5.98 23.35
N ARG A 316 19.49 6.71 22.24
CA ARG A 316 20.09 6.45 20.92
C ARG A 316 20.77 7.71 20.38
N PRO A 317 21.91 8.14 20.95
CA PRO A 317 22.51 9.45 20.66
C PRO A 317 23.08 9.60 19.25
N ASN A 318 23.34 8.50 18.55
CA ASN A 318 23.87 8.50 17.19
C ASN A 318 22.78 8.39 16.11
N ASP A 319 21.50 8.36 16.48
CA ASP A 319 20.41 8.27 15.51
C ASP A 319 20.07 9.65 14.92
N SER A 320 20.61 9.90 13.72
CA SER A 320 20.34 11.13 12.96
C SER A 320 18.86 11.34 12.63
N MET A 321 18.04 10.29 12.60
CA MET A 321 16.60 10.40 12.30
C MET A 321 15.85 11.09 13.45
N LEU A 322 16.23 10.80 14.70
CA LEU A 322 15.63 11.44 15.87
C LEU A 322 15.98 12.93 15.94
N VAL A 323 17.19 13.31 15.54
CA VAL A 323 17.59 14.72 15.48
C VAL A 323 16.85 15.45 14.35
N CYS A 324 16.63 14.79 13.21
CA CYS A 324 15.77 15.31 12.14
C CYS A 324 14.33 15.57 12.64
N LEU A 325 13.78 14.66 13.45
CA LEU A 325 12.46 14.82 14.06
C LEU A 325 12.35 16.02 15.01
N LEU A 326 13.42 16.34 15.76
CA LEU A 326 13.45 17.60 16.53
C LEU A 326 13.34 18.81 15.60
N GLY A 327 14.01 18.78 14.45
CA GLY A 327 13.85 19.80 13.41
C GLY A 327 12.40 19.88 12.94
N ASP A 328 11.75 18.74 12.69
CA ASP A 328 10.35 18.69 12.26
C ASP A 328 9.37 19.25 13.32
N ILE A 329 9.71 19.20 14.61
CA ILE A 329 8.91 19.76 15.71
C ILE A 329 9.17 21.25 15.90
N THR A 330 10.45 21.64 15.99
CA THR A 330 10.90 23.00 16.35
C THR A 330 10.93 23.95 15.15
N MET A 331 10.96 23.40 13.93
CA MET A 331 11.14 24.14 12.67
C MET A 331 12.46 24.93 12.61
N GLU A 332 13.49 24.44 13.32
CA GLU A 332 14.82 25.03 13.39
C GLU A 332 15.81 24.33 12.45
N VAL A 333 16.61 25.14 11.74
CA VAL A 333 17.56 24.66 10.72
C VAL A 333 18.71 23.86 11.33
N SER A 334 19.16 24.28 12.51
CA SER A 334 20.32 23.71 13.21
C SER A 334 20.18 22.21 13.49
N TYR A 335 18.97 21.72 13.78
CA TYR A 335 18.75 20.30 14.01
C TYR A 335 18.90 19.47 12.72
N TYR A 336 18.43 19.99 11.58
CA TYR A 336 18.62 19.30 10.31
C TYR A 336 20.08 19.27 9.88
N GLU A 337 20.81 20.38 10.05
CA GLU A 337 22.25 20.44 9.77
C GLU A 337 23.03 19.45 10.64
N LYS A 338 22.70 19.38 11.94
CA LYS A 338 23.29 18.39 12.86
C LYS A 338 22.97 16.95 12.44
N ALA A 339 21.74 16.66 12.04
CA ALA A 339 21.37 15.33 11.55
C ALA A 339 22.16 14.93 10.28
N ILE A 340 22.36 15.89 9.36
CA ILE A 340 23.17 15.71 8.16
C ILE A 340 24.63 15.41 8.53
N GLU A 341 25.23 16.23 9.41
CA GLU A 341 26.60 16.05 9.90
C GLU A 341 26.80 14.69 10.57
N MET A 342 25.93 14.33 11.52
CA MET A 342 25.98 13.03 12.23
C MET A 342 25.92 11.83 11.28
N SER A 343 25.15 11.96 10.19
CA SER A 343 25.01 10.90 9.19
C SER A 343 26.16 10.83 8.18
N ASN A 344 27.17 11.71 8.28
CA ASN A 344 28.14 11.96 7.22
C ASN A 344 27.45 12.13 5.87
N ASP A 345 26.41 12.96 5.87
CA ASP A 345 25.71 13.37 4.66
C ASP A 345 24.89 12.29 3.95
N ARG A 346 24.48 11.25 4.68
CA ARG A 346 23.75 10.08 4.15
C ARG A 346 22.26 10.07 4.49
N ASN A 347 21.80 10.98 5.35
CA ASN A 347 20.40 11.05 5.73
C ASN A 347 19.57 11.81 4.68
N ALA A 348 18.93 11.07 3.77
CA ALA A 348 18.07 11.62 2.72
C ALA A 348 16.85 12.36 3.28
N ARG A 349 16.28 11.88 4.40
CA ARG A 349 15.14 12.51 5.06
C ARG A 349 15.51 13.89 5.62
N ALA A 350 16.62 14.02 6.33
CA ALA A 350 17.05 15.30 6.88
C ALA A 350 17.23 16.37 5.79
N ARG A 351 17.77 15.98 4.64
CA ARG A 351 17.83 16.86 3.46
C ARG A 351 16.48 17.22 2.88
N ASN A 352 15.57 16.26 2.79
CA ASN A 352 14.21 16.50 2.33
C ASN A 352 13.49 17.48 3.28
N SER A 353 13.49 17.21 4.59
CA SER A 353 12.88 18.07 5.60
C SER A 353 13.46 19.49 5.59
N LEU A 354 14.80 19.63 5.53
CA LEU A 354 15.44 20.94 5.42
C LEU A 354 15.07 21.66 4.13
N GLY A 355 15.06 20.95 3.00
CA GLY A 355 14.62 21.48 1.71
C GLY A 355 13.17 21.98 1.76
N ASN A 356 12.27 21.24 2.39
CA ASN A 356 10.88 21.65 2.59
C ASN A 356 10.75 22.86 3.53
N LEU A 357 11.53 22.93 4.61
CA LEU A 357 11.57 24.10 5.48
C LEU A 357 12.05 25.35 4.73
N MET A 358 13.10 25.23 3.92
CA MET A 358 13.59 26.33 3.08
C MET A 358 12.59 26.74 2.01
N LEU A 359 11.87 25.77 1.44
CA LEU A 359 10.78 26.01 0.50
C LEU A 359 9.65 26.82 1.17
N LEU A 360 9.24 26.44 2.38
CA LEU A 360 8.24 27.18 3.19
C LEU A 360 8.70 28.62 3.49
N ARG A 361 10.01 28.84 3.64
CA ARG A 361 10.62 30.16 3.84
C ARG A 361 10.91 30.90 2.51
N ASN A 362 10.49 30.37 1.36
CA ASN A 362 10.73 30.91 0.01
C ASN A 362 12.22 31.05 -0.37
N HIS A 363 13.12 30.30 0.27
CA HIS A 363 14.54 30.26 -0.10
C HIS A 363 14.76 29.19 -1.18
N PHE A 364 14.30 29.45 -2.41
CA PHE A 364 14.22 28.46 -3.48
C PHE A 364 15.58 27.84 -3.88
N GLU A 365 16.67 28.61 -3.92
CA GLU A 365 17.99 28.08 -4.31
C GLU A 365 18.53 27.08 -3.28
N SER A 366 18.44 27.41 -1.99
CA SER A 366 18.82 26.50 -0.90
C SER A 366 17.91 25.27 -0.87
N ALA A 367 16.59 25.46 -0.99
CA ALA A 367 15.62 24.38 -1.06
C ALA A 367 15.95 23.40 -2.20
N TYR A 368 16.18 23.92 -3.41
CA TYR A 368 16.55 23.10 -4.57
C TYR A 368 17.84 22.30 -4.33
N GLY A 369 18.88 22.92 -3.75
CA GLY A 369 20.13 22.25 -3.41
C GLY A 369 19.94 21.07 -2.44
N HIS A 370 19.18 21.26 -1.36
CA HIS A 370 18.90 20.20 -0.40
C HIS A 370 18.02 19.09 -0.98
N LEU A 371 16.95 19.45 -1.71
CA LEU A 371 16.04 18.49 -2.34
C LEU A 371 16.75 17.65 -3.40
N ARG A 372 17.53 18.27 -4.30
CA ARG A 372 18.34 17.56 -5.30
C ARG A 372 19.27 16.55 -4.65
N ARG A 373 19.90 16.94 -3.56
CA ARG A 373 20.85 16.08 -2.88
C ARG A 373 20.18 14.98 -2.05
N SER A 374 18.94 15.19 -1.58
CA SER A 374 18.09 14.09 -1.09
C SER A 374 17.81 13.07 -2.20
N LEU A 375 17.53 13.52 -3.43
CA LEU A 375 17.29 12.66 -4.60
C LEU A 375 18.54 11.90 -5.05
N GLU A 376 19.74 12.47 -4.89
CA GLU A 376 20.99 11.75 -5.15
C GLU A 376 21.23 10.61 -4.16
N LEU A 377 20.82 10.79 -2.90
CA LEU A 377 20.90 9.74 -1.88
C LEU A 377 19.82 8.67 -2.08
N GLN A 378 18.61 9.11 -2.42
CA GLN A 378 17.45 8.26 -2.59
C GLN A 378 16.58 8.78 -3.75
N PRO A 379 16.73 8.22 -4.97
CA PRO A 379 16.04 8.72 -6.16
C PRO A 379 14.54 8.45 -6.20
N ILE A 380 14.05 7.45 -5.45
CA ILE A 380 12.66 6.98 -5.50
C ILE A 380 11.83 7.77 -4.47
N GLN A 381 11.68 9.07 -4.68
CA GLN A 381 10.93 10.00 -3.84
C GLN A 381 10.11 10.98 -4.70
N LEU A 382 8.89 10.58 -5.06
CA LEU A 382 8.04 11.30 -6.02
C LEU A 382 7.70 12.74 -5.55
N GLY A 383 7.41 12.92 -4.27
CA GLY A 383 7.15 14.25 -3.69
C GLY A 383 8.37 15.17 -3.70
N VAL A 384 9.58 14.62 -3.57
CA VAL A 384 10.83 15.41 -3.59
C VAL A 384 11.16 15.86 -5.00
N TRP A 385 10.94 15.02 -6.02
CA TRP A 385 11.03 15.42 -7.43
C TRP A 385 10.08 16.58 -7.75
N PHE A 386 8.84 16.52 -7.28
CA PHE A 386 7.87 17.59 -7.47
C PHE A 386 8.33 18.91 -6.82
N ASN A 387 8.75 18.86 -5.54
CA ASN A 387 9.23 20.06 -4.83
C ASN A 387 10.50 20.63 -5.45
N ALA A 388 11.43 19.79 -5.90
CA ALA A 388 12.63 20.22 -6.62
C ALA A 388 12.28 20.88 -7.95
N GLY A 389 11.35 20.30 -8.72
CA GLY A 389 10.85 20.88 -9.96
C GLY A 389 10.16 22.23 -9.75
N TYR A 390 9.38 22.37 -8.67
CA TYR A 390 8.77 23.64 -8.29
C TYR A 390 9.81 24.70 -7.93
N CYS A 391 10.85 24.35 -7.16
CA CYS A 391 11.96 25.27 -6.87
C CYS A 391 12.67 25.70 -8.15
N ALA A 392 13.01 24.75 -9.03
CA ALA A 392 13.69 25.03 -10.30
C ALA A 392 12.85 25.96 -11.19
N TRP A 393 11.53 25.76 -11.24
CA TRP A 393 10.62 26.63 -11.97
C TRP A 393 10.59 28.05 -11.40
N LYS A 394 10.55 28.20 -10.06
CA LYS A 394 10.62 29.52 -9.39
C LYS A 394 11.95 30.25 -9.60
N LEU A 395 13.02 29.51 -9.84
CA LEU A 395 14.35 30.02 -10.17
C LEU A 395 14.53 30.24 -11.68
N GLU A 396 13.48 30.04 -12.49
CA GLU A 396 13.49 30.14 -13.96
C GLU A 396 14.46 29.14 -14.65
N ARG A 397 14.83 28.07 -13.94
CA ARG A 397 15.65 26.96 -14.46
C ARG A 397 14.75 25.93 -15.13
N TYR A 398 14.13 26.33 -16.24
CA TYR A 398 13.08 25.54 -16.89
C TYR A 398 13.54 24.15 -17.36
N SER A 399 14.80 23.99 -17.79
CA SER A 399 15.37 22.69 -18.16
C SER A 399 15.35 21.68 -17.01
N ASP A 400 15.74 22.16 -15.82
CA ASP A 400 15.81 21.36 -14.60
C ASP A 400 14.40 21.02 -14.11
N ALA A 401 13.50 22.01 -14.17
CA ALA A 401 12.08 21.82 -13.82
C ALA A 401 11.42 20.75 -14.69
N VAL A 402 11.61 20.81 -16.02
CA VAL A 402 11.09 19.78 -16.96
C VAL A 402 11.64 18.41 -16.60
N THR A 403 12.94 18.30 -16.32
CA THR A 403 13.56 17.03 -15.92
C THR A 403 12.93 16.48 -14.64
N CYS A 404 12.74 17.33 -13.64
CA CYS A 404 12.16 16.94 -12.36
C CYS A 404 10.70 16.51 -12.50
N PHE A 405 9.87 17.29 -13.22
CA PHE A 405 8.47 16.94 -13.44
C PHE A 405 8.30 15.70 -14.31
N HIS A 406 9.17 15.49 -15.30
CA HIS A 406 9.18 14.26 -16.08
C HIS A 406 9.36 13.04 -15.16
N ARG A 407 10.29 13.10 -14.20
CA ARG A 407 10.52 12.03 -13.21
C ARG A 407 9.35 11.76 -12.27
N CYS A 408 8.37 12.67 -12.18
CA CYS A 408 7.15 12.44 -11.41
C CYS A 408 6.09 11.65 -12.19
N VAL A 409 6.15 11.67 -13.52
CA VAL A 409 5.12 11.08 -14.40
C VAL A 409 5.62 9.89 -15.21
N SER A 410 6.94 9.73 -15.33
CA SER A 410 7.62 8.56 -15.91
C SER A 410 8.01 7.57 -14.83
#